data_AF-A0A7V6KT82-F1
#
_entry.id   AF-A0A7V6KT82-F1
#
_cell.length_a   1.000
_cell.length_b   1.000
_cell.length_c   1.000
_cell.angle_alpha   90.00
_cell.angle_beta   90.00
_cell.angle_gamma   90.00
#
_symmetry.space_group_name_H-M   'P 1'
#
loop_
_entity.id
_entity.type
_entity.pdbx_description
1 polymer ?
#
loop_
_entity_poly.entity_id
_entity_poly.type
_entity_poly.pdbx_seq_one_letter_code
_entity_poly.pdbx_strand_id
1 'polypeptide(L)'
;MKKQTQIIFKWGLLLGVGLSVLQLAKLFSDGFDFYAFGPVIDLFNVLLYIGILYMGLKEIKSECFNNEITFTQSFARGLLLIFVSFFVVFIYLNIQYGLIAPQQMEVINQKNIEEYKNKLGKDSITTQLMDQYLIAEKEFITQKQNTLLEQGVIDSTGIEILKAHLDEITQMHQYQISHPTDTSQKITLEKFDDYAHKNWISILNVYIPQIPKDDTIAPYIHAIIAAIPEEGKSFSPFTVRFEAEKEKIPQFTNSFAASLFYSLSIILYGVFFNIFVSIYLYHRKKKVSNEE
;
A
#
# COMPACT_ATOMS: atom_id res chain seq x y z
N MET A 1 -28.35 6.59 -37.27
CA MET A 1 -27.06 6.98 -36.65
C MET A 1 -26.15 7.55 -37.74
N LYS A 2 -25.46 8.67 -37.53
CA LYS A 2 -24.48 9.17 -38.52
C LYS A 2 -23.31 8.19 -38.63
N LYS A 3 -22.75 7.98 -39.83
CA LYS A 3 -21.63 7.06 -40.13
C LYS A 3 -20.46 7.22 -39.14
N GLN A 4 -20.14 8.46 -38.80
CA GLN A 4 -19.14 8.80 -37.78
C GLN A 4 -19.42 8.18 -36.39
N THR A 5 -20.67 8.26 -35.92
CA THR A 5 -21.06 7.71 -34.62
C THR A 5 -20.88 6.19 -34.61
N GLN A 6 -21.20 5.51 -35.71
CA GLN A 6 -21.00 4.06 -35.83
C GLN A 6 -19.52 3.68 -35.70
N ILE A 7 -18.63 4.42 -36.36
CA ILE A 7 -17.18 4.18 -36.28
C ILE A 7 -16.67 4.41 -34.85
N ILE A 8 -17.12 5.48 -34.19
CA ILE A 8 -16.76 5.77 -32.79
C ILE A 8 -17.20 4.64 -31.86
N PHE A 9 -18.44 4.18 -31.95
CA PHE A 9 -18.90 3.07 -31.11
C PHE A 9 -18.16 1.76 -31.44
N LYS A 10 -17.98 1.42 -32.72
CA LYS A 10 -17.26 0.22 -33.15
C LYS A 10 -15.88 0.12 -32.51
N TRP A 11 -15.04 1.13 -32.68
CA TRP A 11 -13.67 1.09 -32.19
C TRP A 11 -13.56 1.35 -30.69
N GLY A 12 -14.46 2.14 -30.11
CA GLY A 12 -14.51 2.35 -28.66
C GLY A 12 -14.94 1.08 -27.92
N LEU A 13 -15.92 0.34 -28.45
CA LEU A 13 -16.30 -0.97 -27.92
C LEU A 13 -15.13 -1.97 -28.04
N LEU A 14 -14.45 -2.00 -29.18
CA LEU A 14 -13.33 -2.92 -29.41
C LEU A 14 -12.15 -2.62 -28.47
N LEU A 15 -11.84 -1.34 -28.23
CA LEU A 15 -10.86 -0.90 -27.24
C LEU A 15 -11.29 -1.32 -25.82
N GLY A 16 -12.53 -1.02 -25.43
CA GLY A 16 -13.06 -1.41 -24.14
C GLY A 16 -13.02 -2.92 -23.89
N VAL A 17 -13.48 -3.73 -24.85
CA VAL A 17 -13.45 -5.20 -24.77
C VAL A 17 -12.01 -5.71 -24.70
N GLY A 18 -11.11 -5.18 -25.53
CA GLY A 18 -9.69 -5.56 -25.51
C GLY A 18 -9.03 -5.31 -24.16
N LEU A 19 -9.28 -4.14 -23.56
CA LEU A 19 -8.80 -3.80 -22.22
C LEU A 19 -9.42 -4.69 -21.13
N SER A 20 -10.72 -5.00 -21.22
CA SER A 20 -11.37 -5.92 -20.28
C SER A 20 -10.78 -7.33 -20.36
N VAL A 21 -10.48 -7.84 -21.56
CA VAL A 21 -9.84 -9.16 -21.73
C VAL A 21 -8.43 -9.18 -21.15
N LEU A 22 -7.64 -8.12 -21.33
CA LEU A 22 -6.31 -8.01 -20.73
C LEU A 22 -6.38 -7.94 -19.19
N GLN A 23 -7.37 -7.22 -18.66
CA GLN A 23 -7.63 -7.17 -17.21
C GLN A 23 -8.01 -8.56 -16.67
N LEU A 24 -8.84 -9.30 -17.40
CA LEU A 24 -9.21 -10.68 -17.07
C LEU A 24 -7.98 -11.60 -17.10
N ALA A 25 -7.12 -11.47 -18.11
CA ALA A 25 -5.89 -12.24 -18.23
C ALA A 25 -4.92 -11.95 -17.07
N LYS A 26 -4.78 -10.69 -16.67
CA LYS A 26 -3.98 -10.29 -15.51
C LYS A 26 -4.48 -10.99 -14.24
N LEU A 27 -5.79 -11.12 -14.10
CA LEU A 27 -6.38 -11.76 -12.95
C LEU A 27 -6.11 -13.26 -12.87
N PHE A 28 -6.27 -13.97 -13.98
CA PHE A 28 -5.99 -15.41 -14.02
C PHE A 28 -4.49 -15.71 -14.04
N SER A 29 -3.64 -14.68 -14.16
CA SER A 29 -2.19 -14.82 -14.11
C SER A 29 -1.61 -14.82 -12.69
N ASP A 30 -2.43 -14.74 -11.63
CA ASP A 30 -1.98 -14.76 -10.22
C ASP A 30 -1.23 -16.06 -9.79
N GLY A 31 -1.09 -17.05 -10.68
CA GLY A 31 -0.23 -18.23 -10.50
C GLY A 31 1.05 -18.26 -11.36
N PHE A 32 1.27 -17.28 -12.23
CA PHE A 32 2.50 -17.12 -13.00
C PHE A 32 3.38 -16.05 -12.35
N ASP A 33 4.71 -16.18 -12.49
CA ASP A 33 5.67 -15.26 -11.88
C ASP A 33 5.39 -13.80 -12.32
N PHE A 34 4.68 -13.08 -11.44
CA PHE A 34 4.07 -11.78 -11.71
C PHE A 34 5.12 -10.73 -12.12
N TYR A 35 6.36 -10.91 -11.67
CA TYR A 35 7.49 -10.03 -12.00
C TYR A 35 7.95 -10.16 -13.45
N ALA A 36 7.77 -11.31 -14.09
CA ALA A 36 8.12 -11.52 -15.50
C ALA A 36 6.96 -11.17 -16.44
N PHE A 37 5.72 -11.47 -16.04
CA PHE A 37 4.56 -11.36 -16.93
C PHE A 37 3.84 -10.00 -16.85
N GLY A 38 3.91 -9.29 -15.72
CA GLY A 38 3.30 -7.97 -15.53
C GLY A 38 3.75 -6.93 -16.57
N PRO A 39 5.05 -6.72 -16.79
CA PRO A 39 5.55 -5.77 -17.80
C PRO A 39 5.11 -6.09 -19.23
N VAL A 40 4.90 -7.39 -19.54
CA VAL A 40 4.44 -7.83 -20.87
C VAL A 40 2.98 -7.44 -21.09
N ILE A 41 2.11 -7.63 -20.08
CA ILE A 41 0.71 -7.18 -20.14
C ILE A 41 0.64 -5.66 -20.29
N ASP A 42 1.48 -4.90 -19.59
CA ASP A 42 1.53 -3.45 -19.70
C ASP A 42 1.94 -2.99 -21.11
N LEU A 43 2.91 -3.68 -21.74
CA LEU A 43 3.26 -3.44 -23.14
C LEU A 43 2.08 -3.71 -24.08
N PHE A 44 1.36 -4.82 -23.89
CA PHE A 44 0.16 -5.12 -24.68
C PHE A 44 -0.94 -4.07 -24.52
N ASN A 45 -1.15 -3.57 -23.30
CA ASN A 45 -2.08 -2.47 -23.04
C ASN A 45 -1.72 -1.22 -23.87
N VAL A 46 -0.44 -0.83 -23.87
CA VAL A 46 0.04 0.32 -24.67
C VAL A 46 -0.18 0.10 -26.17
N LEU A 47 0.19 -1.07 -26.69
CA LEU A 47 0.01 -1.40 -28.11
C LEU A 47 -1.47 -1.38 -28.51
N LEU A 48 -2.35 -1.89 -27.65
CA LEU A 48 -3.78 -1.93 -27.89
C LEU A 48 -4.39 -0.52 -27.92
N TYR A 49 -3.97 0.37 -27.01
CA TYR A 49 -4.32 1.78 -27.04
C TYR A 49 -3.92 2.46 -28.35
N ILE A 50 -2.64 2.38 -28.71
CA ILE A 50 -2.10 3.06 -29.89
C ILE A 50 -2.76 2.50 -31.16
N GLY A 51 -2.83 1.18 -31.28
CA GLY A 51 -3.34 0.49 -32.46
C GLY A 51 -4.81 0.80 -32.71
N ILE A 52 -5.67 0.68 -31.69
CA ILE A 52 -7.11 0.89 -31.87
C ILE A 52 -7.43 2.38 -32.06
N LEU A 53 -6.81 3.28 -31.28
CA LEU A 53 -7.00 4.72 -31.49
C LEU A 53 -6.57 5.13 -32.90
N TYR A 54 -5.41 4.64 -33.37
CA TYR A 54 -4.94 4.91 -34.72
C TYR A 54 -5.91 4.41 -35.78
N MET A 55 -6.35 3.15 -35.69
CA MET A 55 -7.27 2.56 -36.68
C MET A 55 -8.62 3.27 -36.70
N GLY A 56 -9.19 3.58 -35.53
CA GLY A 56 -10.46 4.30 -35.42
C GLY A 56 -10.38 5.71 -35.99
N LEU A 57 -9.33 6.46 -35.65
CA LEU A 57 -9.13 7.82 -36.17
C LEU A 57 -8.79 7.84 -37.66
N LYS A 58 -8.05 6.83 -38.15
CA LYS A 58 -7.76 6.66 -39.58
C LYS A 58 -9.04 6.40 -40.37
N GLU A 59 -9.93 5.52 -39.89
CA GLU A 59 -11.23 5.24 -40.54
C GLU A 59 -12.13 6.47 -40.52
N ILE A 60 -12.17 7.25 -39.41
CA ILE A 60 -12.90 8.53 -39.37
C ILE A 60 -12.34 9.52 -40.39
N LYS A 61 -11.01 9.63 -40.48
CA LYS A 61 -10.33 10.52 -41.43
C LYS A 61 -10.67 10.16 -42.89
N SER A 62 -10.68 8.87 -43.25
CA SER A 62 -11.01 8.44 -44.61
C SER A 62 -12.50 8.57 -44.94
N GLU A 63 -13.37 8.08 -44.05
CA GLU A 63 -14.80 7.91 -44.33
C GLU A 63 -15.65 9.16 -44.07
N CYS A 64 -15.16 10.10 -43.25
CA CYS A 64 -15.93 11.28 -42.83
C CYS A 64 -15.28 12.61 -43.20
N PHE A 65 -13.99 12.63 -43.54
CA PHE A 65 -13.25 13.88 -43.80
C PHE A 65 -12.33 13.81 -45.04
N ASN A 66 -12.62 12.95 -46.02
CA ASN A 66 -11.91 12.90 -47.30
C ASN A 66 -10.37 12.81 -47.18
N ASN A 67 -9.87 12.11 -46.16
CA ASN A 67 -8.44 11.98 -45.82
C ASN A 67 -7.76 13.25 -45.28
N GLU A 68 -8.49 14.26 -44.83
CA GLU A 68 -7.95 15.46 -44.19
C GLU A 68 -8.62 15.70 -42.84
N ILE A 69 -7.85 15.75 -41.76
CA ILE A 69 -8.39 16.00 -40.42
C ILE A 69 -7.47 16.93 -39.65
N THR A 70 -8.04 17.93 -38.98
CA THR A 70 -7.25 18.79 -38.10
C THR A 70 -6.91 18.06 -36.80
N PHE A 71 -5.86 18.51 -36.11
CA PHE A 71 -5.50 17.97 -34.80
C PHE A 71 -6.69 18.00 -33.83
N THR A 72 -7.38 19.14 -33.69
CA THR A 72 -8.52 19.30 -32.78
C THR A 72 -9.66 18.35 -33.11
N GLN A 73 -9.95 18.14 -34.40
CA GLN A 73 -10.97 17.20 -34.83
C GLN A 73 -10.57 15.76 -34.49
N SER A 74 -9.33 15.37 -34.81
CA SER A 74 -8.80 14.03 -34.48
C SER A 74 -8.85 13.78 -32.98
N PHE A 75 -8.31 14.71 -32.20
CA PHE A 75 -8.24 14.60 -30.75
C PHE A 75 -9.65 14.47 -30.14
N ALA A 76 -10.59 15.31 -30.55
CA ALA A 76 -11.97 15.27 -30.05
C ALA A 76 -12.66 13.94 -30.37
N ARG A 77 -12.42 13.34 -31.54
CA ARG A 77 -13.00 12.02 -31.87
C ARG A 77 -12.31 10.88 -31.11
N GLY A 78 -11.01 11.01 -30.88
CA GLY A 78 -10.26 10.07 -30.05
C GLY A 78 -10.75 10.07 -28.61
N LEU A 79 -11.07 11.24 -28.05
CA LEU A 79 -11.69 11.35 -26.73
C LEU A 79 -13.03 10.61 -26.68
N LEU A 80 -13.88 10.75 -27.70
CA LEU A 80 -15.16 10.04 -27.73
C LEU A 80 -14.98 8.51 -27.76
N LEU A 81 -13.98 8.01 -28.50
CA LEU A 81 -13.61 6.59 -28.49
C LEU A 81 -13.19 6.12 -27.09
N ILE A 82 -12.36 6.92 -26.41
CA ILE A 82 -11.89 6.65 -25.05
C ILE A 82 -13.05 6.65 -24.06
N PHE A 83 -14.00 7.59 -24.17
CA PHE A 83 -15.19 7.62 -23.32
C PHE A 83 -16.06 6.37 -23.50
N VAL A 84 -16.28 5.92 -24.74
CA VAL A 84 -17.00 4.65 -24.96
C VAL A 84 -16.26 3.49 -24.29
N SER A 85 -14.94 3.42 -24.46
CA SER A 85 -14.10 2.38 -23.85
C SER A 85 -14.15 2.41 -22.32
N PHE A 86 -14.11 3.60 -21.73
CA PHE A 86 -14.26 3.83 -20.29
C PHE A 86 -15.57 3.23 -19.77
N PHE A 87 -16.70 3.49 -20.43
CA PHE A 87 -17.99 2.93 -19.99
C PHE A 87 -18.04 1.41 -20.10
N VAL A 88 -17.47 0.83 -21.17
CA VAL A 88 -17.40 -0.62 -21.34
C VAL A 88 -16.61 -1.26 -20.21
N VAL A 89 -15.40 -0.77 -19.93
CA VAL A 89 -14.56 -1.32 -18.87
C VAL A 89 -15.18 -1.06 -17.50
N PHE A 90 -15.77 0.11 -17.28
CA PHE A 90 -16.47 0.44 -16.04
C PHE A 90 -17.62 -0.53 -15.75
N ILE A 91 -18.47 -0.82 -16.74
CA ILE A 91 -19.56 -1.80 -16.60
C ILE A 91 -19.00 -3.19 -16.32
N TYR A 92 -17.96 -3.59 -17.08
CA TYR A 92 -17.29 -4.87 -16.88
C TYR A 92 -16.73 -5.02 -15.46
N LEU A 93 -15.96 -4.05 -14.97
CA LEU A 93 -15.38 -4.07 -13.63
C LEU A 93 -16.46 -4.06 -12.54
N ASN A 94 -17.58 -3.37 -12.75
CA ASN A 94 -18.69 -3.37 -11.81
C ASN A 94 -19.30 -4.76 -11.69
N ILE A 95 -19.49 -5.46 -12.81
CA ILE A 95 -19.98 -6.84 -12.83
C ILE A 95 -18.92 -7.77 -12.22
N GLN A 96 -17.65 -7.57 -12.54
CA GLN A 96 -16.56 -8.40 -12.06
C GLN A 96 -16.44 -8.32 -10.53
N TYR A 97 -16.25 -7.11 -9.98
CA TYR A 97 -16.10 -6.90 -8.54
C TYR A 97 -17.43 -7.04 -7.78
N GLY A 98 -18.58 -6.88 -8.45
CA GLY A 98 -19.89 -7.00 -7.82
C GLY A 98 -20.44 -8.43 -7.77
N LEU A 99 -20.19 -9.24 -8.80
CA LEU A 99 -20.88 -10.52 -8.99
C LEU A 99 -19.94 -11.70 -9.25
N ILE A 100 -18.89 -11.51 -10.06
CA ILE A 100 -18.05 -12.65 -10.51
C ILE A 100 -16.98 -13.00 -9.48
N ALA A 101 -16.30 -12.00 -8.95
CA ALA A 101 -15.17 -12.18 -8.04
C ALA A 101 -15.11 -11.07 -6.97
N PRO A 102 -16.11 -11.01 -6.07
CA PRO A 102 -16.20 -9.97 -5.06
C PRO A 102 -15.04 -10.01 -4.05
N GLN A 103 -14.42 -11.18 -3.81
CA GLN A 103 -13.30 -11.31 -2.88
C GLN A 103 -12.03 -10.56 -3.35
N GLN A 104 -11.93 -10.20 -4.63
CA GLN A 104 -10.76 -9.49 -5.15
C GLN A 104 -10.56 -8.11 -4.54
N MET A 105 -11.65 -7.44 -4.16
CA MET A 105 -11.54 -6.15 -3.46
C MET A 105 -10.88 -6.32 -2.09
N GLU A 106 -11.17 -7.42 -1.39
CA GLU A 106 -10.53 -7.75 -0.12
C GLU A 106 -9.04 -8.04 -0.32
N VAL A 107 -8.67 -8.81 -1.35
CA VAL A 107 -7.26 -9.07 -1.69
C VAL A 107 -6.51 -7.76 -2.00
N ILE A 108 -7.12 -6.85 -2.77
CA ILE A 108 -6.52 -5.54 -3.06
C ILE A 108 -6.36 -4.71 -1.77
N ASN A 109 -7.38 -4.70 -0.91
CA ASN A 109 -7.33 -3.96 0.36
C ASN A 109 -6.25 -4.53 1.30
N GLN A 110 -6.11 -5.86 1.37
CA GLN A 110 -5.05 -6.54 2.13
C GLN A 110 -3.68 -6.17 1.59
N LYS A 111 -3.48 -6.21 0.26
CA LYS A 111 -2.23 -5.79 -0.37
C LYS A 111 -1.90 -4.32 -0.10
N ASN A 112 -2.90 -3.43 -0.14
CA ASN A 112 -2.71 -2.02 0.21
C ASN A 112 -2.26 -1.86 1.67
N ILE A 113 -2.84 -2.63 2.58
CA ILE A 113 -2.45 -2.66 4.00
C ILE A 113 -1.02 -3.16 4.16
N GLU A 114 -0.64 -4.24 3.48
CA GLU A 114 0.72 -4.80 3.53
C GLU A 114 1.76 -3.83 2.96
N GLU A 115 1.50 -3.22 1.80
CA GLU A 115 2.36 -2.20 1.22
C GLU A 115 2.51 -1.00 2.14
N TYR A 116 1.42 -0.59 2.79
CA TYR A 116 1.44 0.49 3.76
C TYR A 116 2.26 0.12 4.99
N LYS A 117 2.08 -1.07 5.58
CA LYS A 117 2.90 -1.58 6.69
C LYS A 117 4.39 -1.61 6.33
N ASN A 118 4.72 -2.09 5.14
CA ASN A 118 6.11 -2.15 4.65
C ASN A 118 6.74 -0.77 4.45
N LYS A 119 5.94 0.23 4.05
CA LYS A 119 6.40 1.63 3.96
C LYS A 119 6.58 2.22 5.35
N LEU A 120 5.58 2.06 6.23
CA LEU A 120 5.59 2.55 7.59
C LEU A 120 6.76 1.98 8.40
N GLY A 121 7.07 0.69 8.25
CA GLY A 121 8.17 0.03 8.96
C GLY A 121 9.55 0.65 8.69
N LYS A 122 9.72 1.31 7.54
CA LYS A 122 10.95 1.98 7.11
C LYS A 122 11.06 3.43 7.60
N ASP A 123 9.98 3.98 8.16
CA ASP A 123 10.00 5.32 8.72
C ASP A 123 10.89 5.37 9.96
N SER A 124 11.53 6.53 10.18
CA SER A 124 12.19 6.81 11.45
C SER A 124 11.16 6.84 12.56
N ILE A 125 11.52 6.31 13.72
CA ILE A 125 10.76 6.59 14.94
C ILE A 125 10.97 8.05 15.37
N THR A 126 9.92 8.67 15.91
CA THR A 126 9.97 10.03 16.47
C THR A 126 10.15 9.99 17.98
N THR A 127 10.70 11.05 18.57
CA THR A 127 10.82 11.17 20.04
C THR A 127 9.48 11.01 20.74
N GLN A 128 8.40 11.59 20.19
CA GLN A 128 7.05 11.45 20.74
C GLN A 128 6.59 9.98 20.82
N LEU A 129 6.87 9.18 19.79
CA LEU A 129 6.52 7.76 19.79
C LEU A 129 7.37 6.94 20.76
N MET A 130 8.65 7.32 20.93
CA MET A 130 9.50 6.72 21.98
C MET A 130 8.95 7.03 23.38
N ASP A 131 8.56 8.28 23.63
CA ASP A 131 8.01 8.69 24.93
C ASP A 131 6.70 7.95 25.24
N GLN A 132 5.81 7.82 24.25
CA GLN A 132 4.58 7.04 24.37
C GLN A 132 4.85 5.56 24.69
N TYR A 133 5.84 4.96 24.02
CA TYR A 133 6.25 3.60 24.31
C TYR A 133 6.74 3.44 25.76
N LEU A 134 7.62 4.33 26.21
CA LEU A 134 8.17 4.30 27.57
C LEU A 134 7.08 4.45 28.65
N ILE A 135 6.07 5.29 28.39
CA ILE A 135 4.92 5.44 29.29
C ILE A 135 4.10 4.14 29.35
N ALA A 136 3.74 3.59 28.19
CA ALA A 136 2.94 2.37 28.11
C ALA A 136 3.66 1.15 28.72
N GLU A 137 4.97 1.06 28.50
CA GLU A 137 5.81 0.02 29.08
C GLU A 137 5.85 0.11 30.62
N LYS A 138 5.99 1.32 31.17
CA LYS A 138 5.95 1.52 32.62
C LYS A 138 4.60 1.12 33.22
N GLU A 139 3.50 1.45 32.54
CA GLU A 139 2.15 1.03 32.94
C GLU A 139 2.02 -0.51 32.93
N PHE A 140 2.54 -1.17 31.88
CA PHE A 140 2.58 -2.62 31.78
C PHE A 140 3.37 -3.27 32.93
N ILE A 141 4.57 -2.77 33.23
CA ILE A 141 5.40 -3.25 34.35
C ILE A 141 4.63 -3.09 35.68
N THR A 142 4.00 -1.93 35.89
CA THR A 142 3.20 -1.67 37.10
C THR A 142 2.02 -2.63 37.22
N GLN A 143 1.33 -2.93 36.11
CA GLN A 143 0.23 -3.89 36.09
C GLN A 143 0.70 -5.30 36.47
N LYS A 144 1.85 -5.75 35.94
CA LYS A 144 2.42 -7.06 36.28
C LYS A 144 2.82 -7.14 37.76
N GLN A 145 3.40 -6.07 38.32
CA GLN A 145 3.69 -5.99 39.77
C GLN A 145 2.43 -6.14 40.61
N ASN A 146 1.37 -5.39 40.29
CA ASN A 146 0.09 -5.46 41.02
C ASN A 146 -0.54 -6.86 40.93
N THR A 147 -0.43 -7.51 39.75
CA THR A 147 -0.93 -8.88 39.56
C THR A 147 -0.24 -9.87 40.51
N LEU A 148 1.07 -9.75 40.72
CA LEU A 148 1.81 -10.62 41.65
C LEU A 148 1.36 -10.42 43.11
N LEU A 149 1.05 -9.18 43.50
CA LEU A 149 0.52 -8.87 44.83
C LEU A 149 -0.89 -9.45 45.02
N GLU A 150 -1.78 -9.22 44.06
CA GLU A 150 -3.18 -9.69 44.09
C GLU A 150 -3.28 -11.22 44.13
N GLN A 151 -2.35 -11.92 43.46
CA GLN A 151 -2.27 -13.38 43.47
C GLN A 151 -1.63 -13.94 44.75
N GLY A 152 -1.13 -13.09 45.65
CA GLY A 152 -0.45 -13.50 46.89
C GLY A 152 0.88 -14.22 46.66
N VAL A 153 1.50 -14.03 45.49
CA VAL A 153 2.79 -14.63 45.13
C VAL A 153 3.93 -13.93 45.87
N ILE A 154 3.77 -12.64 46.16
CA ILE A 154 4.70 -11.79 46.90
C ILE A 154 3.90 -10.95 47.90
N ASP A 155 4.44 -10.75 49.10
CA ASP A 155 3.84 -9.87 50.11
C ASP A 155 4.11 -8.38 49.82
N SER A 156 3.51 -7.49 50.62
CA SER A 156 3.66 -6.03 50.43
C SER A 156 5.11 -5.56 50.50
N THR A 157 5.93 -6.16 51.36
CA THR A 157 7.34 -5.77 51.54
C THR A 157 8.19 -6.23 50.36
N GLY A 158 7.99 -7.45 49.88
CA GLY A 158 8.65 -7.96 48.67
C GLY A 158 8.27 -7.18 47.42
N ILE A 159 7.03 -6.66 47.33
CA ILE A 159 6.62 -5.78 46.23
C ILE A 159 7.30 -4.42 46.26
N GLU A 160 7.52 -3.82 47.44
CA GLU A 160 8.28 -2.57 47.54
C GLU A 160 9.74 -2.75 47.08
N ILE A 161 10.36 -3.88 47.43
CA ILE A 161 11.71 -4.24 46.97
C ILE A 161 11.73 -4.48 45.45
N LEU A 162 10.77 -5.25 44.93
CA LEU A 162 10.63 -5.50 43.49
C LEU A 162 10.45 -4.20 42.70
N LYS A 163 9.64 -3.29 43.24
CA LYS A 163 9.39 -1.98 42.63
C LYS A 163 10.67 -1.15 42.56
N ALA A 164 11.45 -1.09 43.64
CA ALA A 164 12.70 -0.35 43.66
C ALA A 164 13.68 -0.83 42.57
N HIS A 165 13.84 -2.16 42.43
CA HIS A 165 14.68 -2.74 41.39
C HIS A 165 14.16 -2.44 39.97
N LEU A 166 12.85 -2.64 39.73
CA LEU A 166 12.26 -2.39 38.42
C LEU A 166 12.27 -0.90 38.05
N ASP A 167 12.11 0.02 39.01
CA ASP A 167 12.23 1.46 38.77
C ASP A 167 13.65 1.83 38.32
N GLU A 168 14.69 1.26 38.95
CA GLU A 168 16.08 1.50 38.56
C GLU A 168 16.40 0.93 37.17
N ILE A 169 16.00 -0.33 36.92
CA ILE A 169 16.13 -1.01 35.64
C ILE A 169 15.41 -0.25 34.52
N THR A 170 14.20 0.26 34.79
CA THR A 170 13.42 1.06 33.83
C THR A 170 14.04 2.42 33.57
N GLN A 171 14.62 3.08 34.58
CA GLN A 171 15.35 4.35 34.39
C GLN A 171 16.57 4.17 33.48
N MET A 172 17.33 3.09 33.68
CA MET A 172 18.45 2.75 32.79
C MET A 172 17.97 2.50 31.36
N HIS A 173 16.84 1.79 31.21
CA HIS A 173 16.26 1.48 29.90
C HIS A 173 15.81 2.74 29.17
N GLN A 174 15.07 3.60 29.86
CA GLN A 174 14.62 4.90 29.38
C GLN A 174 15.81 5.76 28.94
N TYR A 175 16.86 5.83 29.74
CA TYR A 175 18.05 6.59 29.40
C TYR A 175 18.68 6.11 28.07
N GLN A 176 18.83 4.79 27.90
CA GLN A 176 19.41 4.20 26.69
C GLN A 176 18.50 4.34 25.46
N ILE A 177 17.17 4.33 25.61
CA ILE A 177 16.24 4.63 24.51
C ILE A 177 16.36 6.10 24.09
N SER A 178 16.41 7.04 25.05
CA SER A 178 16.51 8.47 24.77
C SER A 178 17.91 8.92 24.31
N HIS A 179 18.96 8.14 24.60
CA HIS A 179 20.35 8.43 24.23
C HIS A 179 20.99 7.22 23.53
N PRO A 180 20.56 6.90 22.30
CA PRO A 180 21.11 5.76 21.57
C PRO A 180 22.62 5.94 21.35
N THR A 181 23.40 4.96 21.79
CA THR A 181 24.86 4.97 21.72
C THR A 181 25.42 4.75 20.31
N ASP A 182 24.61 4.18 19.41
CA ASP A 182 24.93 4.01 17.99
C ASP A 182 24.08 4.96 17.13
N THR A 183 24.60 6.17 16.87
CA THR A 183 23.95 7.17 16.02
C THR A 183 24.00 6.83 14.53
N SER A 184 24.72 5.78 14.13
CA SER A 184 24.82 5.34 12.74
C SER A 184 23.64 4.48 12.29
N GLN A 185 22.94 3.85 13.24
CA GLN A 185 21.73 3.08 12.95
C GLN A 185 20.51 3.98 13.02
N LYS A 186 19.92 4.24 11.84
CA LYS A 186 18.58 4.82 11.77
C LYS A 186 17.61 3.82 12.41
N ILE A 187 17.18 4.11 13.64
CA ILE A 187 16.13 3.33 14.31
C ILE A 187 14.84 3.53 13.53
N THR A 188 14.35 2.47 12.89
CA THR A 188 13.08 2.48 12.16
C THR A 188 11.98 1.87 13.01
N LEU A 189 10.72 2.13 12.67
CA LEU A 189 9.58 1.57 13.41
C LEU A 189 9.60 0.04 13.44
N GLU A 190 9.94 -0.61 12.33
CA GLU A 190 10.03 -2.08 12.25
C GLU A 190 11.10 -2.68 13.16
N LYS A 191 12.20 -1.94 13.40
CA LYS A 191 13.36 -2.43 14.16
C LYS A 191 13.36 -1.99 15.61
N PHE A 192 12.39 -1.15 16.02
CA PHE A 192 12.39 -0.55 17.34
C PHE A 192 12.20 -1.61 18.44
N ASP A 193 11.30 -2.56 18.25
CA ASP A 193 11.03 -3.59 19.26
C ASP A 193 12.26 -4.47 19.51
N ASP A 194 12.99 -4.84 18.45
CA ASP A 194 14.27 -5.55 18.55
C ASP A 194 15.33 -4.72 19.27
N TYR A 195 15.37 -3.41 19.02
CA TYR A 195 16.27 -2.48 19.69
C TYR A 195 15.97 -2.39 21.19
N ALA A 196 14.71 -2.18 21.55
CA ALA A 196 14.27 -2.11 22.94
C ALA A 196 14.52 -3.44 23.67
N HIS A 197 14.23 -4.58 23.04
CA HIS A 197 14.49 -5.89 23.64
C HIS A 197 15.98 -6.14 23.90
N LYS A 198 16.86 -5.80 22.95
CA LYS A 198 18.31 -5.90 23.15
C LYS A 198 18.80 -5.03 24.30
N ASN A 199 18.25 -3.83 24.42
CA ASN A 199 18.52 -2.92 25.53
C ASN A 199 18.09 -3.55 26.86
N TRP A 200 16.89 -4.12 26.95
CA TRP A 200 16.44 -4.86 28.14
C TRP A 200 17.39 -5.99 28.55
N ILE A 201 17.77 -6.84 27.61
CA ILE A 201 18.74 -7.93 27.87
C ILE A 201 20.07 -7.38 28.36
N SER A 202 20.57 -6.31 27.73
CA SER A 202 21.84 -5.68 28.12
C SER A 202 21.81 -5.17 29.56
N ILE A 203 20.71 -4.53 29.98
CA ILE A 203 20.56 -4.02 31.34
C ILE A 203 20.47 -5.18 32.34
N LEU A 204 19.63 -6.18 32.05
CA LEU A 204 19.47 -7.34 32.93
C LEU A 204 20.79 -8.10 33.14
N ASN A 205 21.59 -8.27 32.08
CA ASN A 205 22.88 -8.95 32.18
C ASN A 205 23.89 -8.21 33.09
N VAL A 206 23.74 -6.89 33.24
CA VAL A 206 24.58 -6.08 34.13
C VAL A 206 24.00 -6.02 35.54
N TYR A 207 22.68 -5.88 35.66
CA TYR A 207 22.00 -5.60 36.92
C TYR A 207 21.77 -6.86 37.77
N ILE A 208 21.27 -7.94 37.17
CA ILE A 208 20.90 -9.16 37.90
C ILE A 208 22.07 -9.77 38.69
N PRO A 209 23.31 -9.84 38.17
CA PRO A 209 24.45 -10.37 38.94
C PRO A 209 24.81 -9.55 40.19
N GLN A 210 24.32 -8.31 40.30
CA GLN A 210 24.57 -7.42 41.44
C GLN A 210 23.55 -7.61 42.57
N ILE A 211 22.42 -8.29 42.28
CA ILE A 211 21.40 -8.60 43.27
C ILE A 211 21.93 -9.74 44.18
N PRO A 212 21.79 -9.62 45.52
CA PRO A 212 22.17 -10.68 46.45
C PRO A 212 21.52 -12.02 46.09
N LYS A 213 22.27 -13.13 46.20
CA LYS A 213 21.78 -14.46 45.80
C LYS A 213 20.66 -15.00 46.69
N ASP A 214 20.53 -14.45 47.89
CA ASP A 214 19.47 -14.71 48.86
C ASP A 214 18.22 -13.85 48.62
N ASP A 215 18.26 -12.92 47.67
CA ASP A 215 17.10 -12.11 47.31
C ASP A 215 16.07 -12.93 46.52
N THR A 216 14.92 -13.17 47.16
CA THR A 216 13.81 -13.94 46.58
C THR A 216 13.08 -13.22 45.45
N ILE A 217 13.41 -11.95 45.19
CA ILE A 217 12.71 -11.09 44.23
C ILE A 217 13.28 -11.18 42.80
N ALA A 218 14.54 -11.56 42.65
CA ALA A 218 15.23 -11.64 41.35
C ALA A 218 14.50 -12.45 40.25
N PRO A 219 13.85 -13.59 40.53
CA PRO A 219 13.11 -14.35 39.51
C PRO A 219 11.94 -13.58 38.91
N TYR A 220 11.29 -12.70 39.68
CA TYR A 220 10.13 -11.93 39.22
C TYR A 220 10.53 -10.76 38.33
N ILE A 221 11.70 -10.16 38.55
CA ILE A 221 12.28 -9.16 37.64
C ILE A 221 12.46 -9.76 36.25
N HIS A 222 13.07 -10.95 36.17
CA HIS A 222 13.24 -11.65 34.90
C HIS A 222 11.92 -12.01 34.23
N ALA A 223 10.94 -12.52 34.99
CA ALA A 223 9.65 -12.89 34.45
C ALA A 223 8.89 -11.69 33.86
N ILE A 224 8.90 -10.55 34.54
CA ILE A 224 8.22 -9.32 34.08
C ILE A 224 8.89 -8.79 32.81
N ILE A 225 10.22 -8.66 32.79
CA ILE A 225 10.93 -8.12 31.62
C ILE A 225 10.90 -9.08 30.43
N ALA A 226 10.94 -10.40 30.66
CA ALA A 226 10.83 -11.40 29.59
C ALA A 226 9.45 -11.43 28.92
N ALA A 227 8.40 -10.91 29.58
CA ALA A 227 7.06 -10.80 28.99
C ALA A 227 6.90 -9.60 28.04
N ILE A 228 7.73 -8.56 28.18
CA ILE A 228 7.63 -7.31 27.39
C ILE A 228 7.72 -7.55 25.87
N PRO A 229 8.61 -8.39 25.32
CA PRO A 229 8.74 -8.56 23.87
C PRO A 229 7.51 -9.20 23.20
N GLU A 230 6.78 -10.06 23.91
CA GLU A 230 5.59 -10.70 23.36
C GLU A 230 4.32 -9.90 23.64
N GLU A 231 4.10 -9.51 24.89
CA GLU A 231 2.89 -8.80 25.30
C GLU A 231 2.94 -7.30 24.92
N GLY A 232 4.15 -6.74 24.81
CA GLY A 232 4.38 -5.34 24.48
C GLY A 232 4.27 -4.98 23.00
N LYS A 233 4.07 -5.97 22.11
CA LYS A 233 3.73 -5.73 20.70
C LYS A 233 2.46 -4.88 20.54
N SER A 234 1.57 -4.93 21.52
CA SER A 234 0.32 -4.16 21.55
C SER A 234 0.56 -2.65 21.68
N PHE A 235 1.65 -2.23 22.32
CA PHE A 235 2.03 -0.83 22.52
C PHE A 235 3.32 -0.45 21.77
N SER A 236 3.78 -1.28 20.84
CA SER A 236 4.95 -0.94 20.02
C SER A 236 4.68 0.33 19.20
N PRO A 237 5.69 1.20 18.99
CA PRO A 237 5.55 2.38 18.15
C PRO A 237 5.01 2.07 16.75
N PHE A 238 5.40 0.92 16.19
CA PHE A 238 4.88 0.46 14.91
C PHE A 238 3.38 0.17 14.97
N THR A 239 2.92 -0.63 15.95
CA THR A 239 1.51 -0.98 16.11
C THR A 239 0.67 0.27 16.39
N VAL A 240 1.09 1.10 17.34
CA VAL A 240 0.36 2.32 17.73
C VAL A 240 0.18 3.25 16.53
N ARG A 241 1.26 3.49 15.78
CA ARG A 241 1.19 4.36 14.60
C ARG A 241 0.37 3.74 13.47
N PHE A 242 0.51 2.44 13.24
CA PHE A 242 -0.29 1.73 12.26
C PHE A 242 -1.79 1.85 12.59
N GLU A 243 -2.18 1.59 13.84
CA GLU A 243 -3.58 1.66 14.28
C GLU A 243 -4.16 3.09 14.18
N ALA A 244 -3.34 4.12 14.44
CA ALA A 244 -3.74 5.52 14.29
C ALA A 244 -3.90 5.97 12.82
N GLU A 245 -3.18 5.33 11.89
CA GLU A 245 -3.19 5.70 10.47
C GLU A 245 -3.95 4.71 9.57
N LYS A 246 -4.37 3.54 10.07
CA LYS A 246 -4.99 2.47 9.28
C LYS A 246 -6.24 2.91 8.52
N GLU A 247 -7.01 3.84 9.06
CA GLU A 247 -8.23 4.37 8.43
C GLU A 247 -7.93 5.27 7.21
N LYS A 248 -6.70 5.76 7.10
CA LYS A 248 -6.26 6.58 5.95
C LYS A 248 -5.82 5.72 4.76
N ILE A 249 -5.64 4.41 4.96
CA ILE A 249 -5.26 3.49 3.90
C ILE A 249 -6.42 3.42 2.90
N PRO A 250 -6.20 3.66 1.60
CA PRO A 250 -7.25 3.55 0.60
C PRO A 250 -7.89 2.17 0.60
N GLN A 251 -9.19 2.13 0.87
CA GLN A 251 -10.00 0.91 0.86
C GLN A 251 -11.11 1.01 -0.17
N PHE A 252 -11.26 -0.04 -0.95
CA PHE A 252 -12.41 -0.21 -1.83
C PHE A 252 -13.53 -0.93 -1.08
N THR A 253 -14.58 -0.19 -0.74
CA THR A 253 -15.73 -0.70 0.04
C THR A 253 -16.89 -1.19 -0.83
N ASN A 254 -16.90 -0.83 -2.11
CA ASN A 254 -17.91 -1.27 -3.07
C ASN A 254 -17.34 -1.35 -4.48
N SER A 255 -17.98 -2.18 -5.31
CA SER A 255 -17.57 -2.44 -6.69
C SER A 255 -17.59 -1.18 -7.55
N PHE A 256 -18.53 -0.26 -7.31
CA PHE A 256 -18.65 0.98 -8.06
C PHE A 256 -17.40 1.87 -7.90
N ALA A 257 -16.96 2.10 -6.66
CA ALA A 257 -15.80 2.92 -6.35
C ALA A 257 -14.52 2.30 -6.92
N ALA A 258 -14.33 0.99 -6.74
CA ALA A 258 -13.20 0.26 -7.32
C ALA A 258 -13.19 0.38 -8.86
N SER A 259 -14.32 0.11 -9.49
CA SER A 259 -14.47 0.15 -10.94
C SER A 259 -14.22 1.54 -11.50
N LEU A 260 -14.72 2.58 -10.84
CA LEU A 260 -14.53 3.97 -11.24
C LEU A 260 -13.05 4.37 -11.16
N PHE A 261 -12.37 4.01 -10.07
CA PHE A 261 -10.96 4.32 -9.89
C PHE A 261 -10.09 3.68 -10.99
N TYR A 262 -10.29 2.38 -11.24
CA TYR A 262 -9.56 1.68 -12.30
C TYR A 262 -9.93 2.18 -13.69
N SER A 263 -11.21 2.41 -13.98
CA SER A 263 -11.62 2.89 -15.31
C SER A 263 -11.17 4.33 -15.56
N LEU A 264 -11.01 5.18 -14.55
CA LEU A 264 -10.44 6.53 -14.73
C LEU A 264 -9.02 6.50 -15.33
N SER A 265 -8.23 5.47 -15.05
CA SER A 265 -6.91 5.29 -15.68
C SER A 265 -7.03 5.21 -17.21
N ILE A 266 -8.15 4.71 -17.74
CA ILE A 266 -8.38 4.61 -19.18
C ILE A 266 -8.45 5.98 -19.83
N ILE A 267 -9.05 6.94 -19.13
CA ILE A 267 -9.13 8.32 -19.58
C ILE A 267 -7.73 8.94 -19.56
N LEU A 268 -6.98 8.78 -18.47
CA LEU A 268 -5.65 9.36 -18.34
C LEU A 268 -4.68 8.83 -19.41
N TYR A 269 -4.53 7.51 -19.53
CA TYR A 269 -3.69 6.88 -20.55
C TYR A 269 -4.22 7.16 -21.96
N GLY A 270 -5.54 7.07 -22.15
CA GLY A 270 -6.18 7.33 -23.42
C GLY A 270 -5.91 8.76 -23.92
N VAL A 271 -6.05 9.77 -23.07
CA VAL A 271 -5.75 11.16 -23.41
C VAL A 271 -4.30 11.29 -23.85
N PHE A 272 -3.37 10.72 -23.09
CA PHE A 272 -1.95 10.76 -23.42
C PHE A 272 -1.67 10.15 -24.80
N PHE A 273 -2.10 8.92 -25.07
CA PHE A 273 -1.86 8.27 -26.37
C PHE A 273 -2.61 8.95 -27.52
N ASN A 274 -3.81 9.48 -27.27
CA ASN A 274 -4.59 10.19 -28.27
C ASN A 274 -3.90 11.47 -28.76
N ILE A 275 -3.14 12.16 -27.90
CA ILE A 275 -2.30 13.29 -28.32
C ILE A 275 -1.32 12.82 -29.40
N PHE A 276 -0.54 11.78 -29.15
CA PHE A 276 0.45 11.27 -30.11
C PHE A 276 -0.18 10.78 -31.41
N VAL A 277 -1.26 10.00 -31.33
CA VAL A 277 -1.96 9.47 -32.50
C VAL A 277 -2.55 10.61 -33.34
N SER A 278 -3.13 11.62 -32.69
CA SER A 278 -3.72 12.77 -33.36
C SER A 278 -2.67 13.67 -34.02
N ILE A 279 -1.51 13.88 -33.37
CA ILE A 279 -0.35 14.56 -33.98
C ILE A 279 0.10 13.79 -35.22
N TYR A 280 0.25 12.46 -35.12
CA TYR A 280 0.69 11.63 -36.24
C TYR A 280 -0.26 11.70 -37.44
N LEU A 281 -1.58 11.62 -37.20
CA LEU A 281 -2.58 11.68 -38.26
C LEU A 281 -2.72 13.07 -38.89
N TYR A 282 -2.48 14.13 -38.12
CA TYR A 282 -2.43 15.50 -38.62
C TYR A 282 -1.26 15.72 -39.59
N HIS A 283 -0.05 15.27 -39.23
CA HIS A 283 1.16 15.45 -40.06
C HIS A 283 1.11 14.64 -41.35
N ARG A 284 0.44 13.49 -41.35
CA ARG A 284 0.28 12.65 -42.55
C ARG A 284 -0.79 13.22 -43.49
N LYS A 285 -0.51 14.35 -44.14
CA LYS A 285 -1.30 14.82 -45.29
C LYS A 285 -1.19 13.83 -46.45
N LYS A 286 -2.18 13.82 -47.34
CA LYS A 286 -2.19 13.03 -48.58
C LYS A 286 -0.85 13.28 -49.28
N LYS A 287 -0.04 12.25 -49.52
CA LYS A 287 0.97 12.32 -50.59
C LYS A 287 0.14 12.49 -51.85
N VAL A 288 0.05 13.73 -52.34
CA VAL A 288 -0.43 13.96 -53.69
C VAL A 288 0.52 13.15 -54.56
N SER A 289 -0.02 12.19 -55.30
CA SER A 289 0.66 11.55 -56.41
C SER A 289 0.96 12.65 -57.43
N ASN A 290 2.06 13.36 -57.22
CA ASN A 290 2.75 14.04 -58.29
C ASN A 290 3.54 12.93 -58.98
N GLU A 291 2.95 12.33 -60.00
CA GLU A 291 3.64 11.65 -61.10
C GLU A 291 2.55 11.26 -62.12
N GLU A 292 2.50 12.12 -63.15
CA GLU A 292 2.09 11.92 -64.56
C GLU A 292 0.74 11.28 -64.91
#